data_AF-A0A350J6B9-F1
#
_entry.id   AF-A0A350J6B9-F1
#
_cell.length_a   1.000
_cell.length_b   1.000
_cell.length_c   1.000
_cell.angle_alpha   90.00
_cell.angle_beta   90.00
_cell.angle_gamma   90.00
#
_symmetry.space_group_name_H-M   'P 1'
#
loop_
_entity.id
_entity.type
_entity.pdbx_description
1 polymer ?
#
loop_
_entity_poly.entity_id
_entity_poly.type
_entity_poly.pdbx_seq_one_letter_code
_entity_poly.pdbx_strand_id
1 'polypeptide(L)'
;METDFEEQLKTDIALRLNNVTESINRACKEAGRDASEVTLVGVSKVFPVGYAEAAFLSGLKDLGENRVQELLPKEERMGELGL
;
A
#
# COMPACT_ATOMS: atom_id res chain seq x y z
N MET A 1 19.94 12.83 -1.37
CA MET A 1 19.14 13.65 -0.43
C MET A 1 17.65 13.42 -0.61
N GLU A 2 17.08 13.63 -1.81
CA GLU A 2 15.66 13.31 -2.09
C GLU A 2 15.43 11.81 -2.34
N THR A 3 16.30 11.19 -3.15
CA THR A 3 16.29 9.74 -3.42
C THR A 3 16.48 8.88 -2.15
N ASP A 4 17.24 9.38 -1.17
CA ASP A 4 17.47 8.65 0.09
C ASP A 4 16.19 8.60 0.94
N PHE A 5 15.37 9.66 0.89
CA PHE A 5 14.10 9.71 1.59
C PHE A 5 13.07 8.77 0.97
N GLU A 6 12.97 8.76 -0.36
CA GLU A 6 12.06 7.86 -1.08
C GLU A 6 12.41 6.38 -0.85
N GLU A 7 13.70 6.04 -0.88
CA GLU A 7 14.16 4.68 -0.61
C GLU A 7 13.90 4.26 0.84
N GLN A 8 14.14 5.16 1.80
CA GLN A 8 13.81 4.91 3.20
C GLN A 8 12.31 4.75 3.40
N LEU A 9 11.49 5.61 2.78
CA LEU A 9 10.04 5.54 2.87
C LEU A 9 9.51 4.21 2.31
N LYS A 10 10.01 3.78 1.15
CA LYS A 10 9.67 2.49 0.55
C LYS A 10 10.07 1.33 1.47
N THR A 11 11.27 1.36 2.03
CA THR A 11 11.76 0.34 2.97
C THR A 11 10.86 0.24 4.19
N ASP A 12 10.49 1.38 4.79
CA ASP A 12 9.60 1.44 5.95
C ASP A 12 8.20 0.89 5.64
N ILE A 13 7.65 1.24 4.47
CA ILE A 13 6.34 0.74 4.04
C ILE A 13 6.39 -0.76 3.76
N ALA A 14 7.42 -1.26 3.08
CA ALA A 14 7.58 -2.70 2.81
C ALA A 14 7.64 -3.52 4.10
N LEU A 15 8.39 -3.05 5.12
CA LEU A 15 8.46 -3.71 6.42
C LEU A 15 7.09 -3.75 7.11
N ARG A 16 6.36 -2.63 7.09
CA ARG A 16 5.00 -2.55 7.68
C ARG A 16 4.02 -3.45 6.94
N LEU A 17 4.07 -3.48 5.61
CA LEU A 17 3.22 -4.31 4.78
C LEU A 17 3.43 -5.81 5.08
N ASN A 18 4.68 -6.24 5.23
CA ASN A 18 5.00 -7.62 5.63
C ASN A 18 4.40 -7.95 6.99
N ASN A 19 4.57 -7.09 7.99
CA ASN A 19 4.03 -7.33 9.34
C ASN A 19 2.49 -7.44 9.35
N VAL A 20 1.80 -6.60 8.57
CA VAL A 20 0.33 -6.67 8.43
C VAL A 20 -0.08 -7.93 7.69
N THR A 21 0.61 -8.29 6.61
CA THR A 21 0.35 -9.50 5.83
C THR A 21 0.52 -10.76 6.67
N GLU A 22 1.57 -10.84 7.47
CA GLU A 22 1.78 -11.95 8.42
C GLU A 22 0.67 -12.02 9.47
N SER A 23 0.22 -10.87 9.98
CA SER A 23 -0.88 -10.80 10.94
C SER A 23 -2.20 -11.29 10.33
N ILE A 24 -2.48 -10.93 9.07
CA ILE A 24 -3.65 -11.43 8.31
C ILE A 24 -3.55 -12.94 8.12
N ASN A 25 -2.39 -13.44 7.68
CA ASN A 25 -2.18 -14.87 7.46
C ASN A 25 -2.39 -15.69 8.75
N ARG A 26 -1.87 -15.20 9.89
CA ARG A 26 -2.09 -15.82 11.19
C ARG A 26 -3.56 -15.84 11.58
N ALA A 27 -4.25 -14.70 11.46
CA ALA A 27 -5.67 -14.60 11.79
C ALA A 27 -6.54 -15.51 10.91
N CYS A 28 -6.26 -15.57 9.60
CA CYS A 28 -6.98 -16.47 8.68
C CYS A 28 -6.74 -17.94 9.05
N LYS A 29 -5.49 -18.31 9.37
CA LYS A 29 -5.16 -19.66 9.82
C LYS A 29 -5.91 -20.05 11.11
N GLU A 30 -5.95 -19.15 12.10
CA GLU A 30 -6.70 -19.36 13.35
C GLU A 30 -8.21 -19.49 13.13
N ALA A 31 -8.74 -18.76 12.14
CA ALA A 31 -10.15 -18.81 11.74
C ALA A 31 -10.49 -19.97 10.77
N GLY A 32 -9.50 -20.76 10.32
CA GLY A 32 -9.70 -21.80 9.32
C GLY A 32 -10.08 -21.29 7.92
N ARG A 33 -9.65 -20.07 7.57
CA ARG A 33 -9.92 -19.40 6.30
C ARG A 33 -8.68 -19.34 5.42
N ASP A 34 -8.87 -19.28 4.10
CA ASP A 34 -7.79 -18.94 3.17
C ASP A 34 -7.55 -17.43 3.21
N ALA A 35 -6.27 -17.03 3.36
CA ALA A 35 -5.88 -15.63 3.35
C ALA A 35 -6.14 -14.95 2.00
N SER A 36 -6.22 -15.72 0.90
CA SER A 36 -6.56 -15.20 -0.43
C SER A 36 -7.98 -14.62 -0.51
N GLU A 37 -8.87 -14.98 0.42
CA GLU A 37 -10.22 -14.41 0.54
C GLU A 37 -10.25 -13.02 1.21
N VAL A 38 -9.11 -12.53 1.70
CA VAL A 38 -9.00 -11.25 2.40
C VAL A 38 -8.21 -10.26 1.56
N THR A 39 -8.88 -9.18 1.16
CA THR A 39 -8.23 -8.04 0.49
C THR A 39 -7.69 -7.07 1.54
N LEU A 40 -6.38 -6.79 1.51
CA LEU A 40 -5.76 -5.73 2.30
C LEU A 40 -5.86 -4.41 1.53
N VAL A 41 -6.67 -3.47 2.03
CA VAL A 41 -6.80 -2.14 1.45
C VAL A 41 -6.04 -1.12 2.28
N GLY A 42 -5.03 -0.47 1.70
CA GLY A 42 -4.26 0.60 2.33
C GLY A 42 -5.02 1.92 2.29
N VAL A 43 -5.33 2.49 3.44
CA VAL A 43 -5.99 3.80 3.51
C VAL A 43 -4.97 4.91 3.25
N SER A 44 -4.97 5.48 2.04
CA SER A 44 -3.98 6.46 1.58
C SER A 44 -4.44 7.92 1.66
N LYS A 45 -5.68 8.16 2.13
CA LYS A 45 -6.21 9.52 2.36
C LYS A 45 -5.25 10.36 3.19
N VAL A 46 -5.17 11.66 2.89
CA VAL A 46 -4.30 12.66 3.56
C VAL A 46 -2.81 12.47 3.27
N PHE A 47 -2.35 11.32 2.78
CA PHE A 47 -0.95 11.12 2.40
C PHE A 47 -0.65 11.66 0.99
N PRO A 48 0.54 12.26 0.78
CA PRO A 48 1.01 12.65 -0.56
C PRO A 48 1.13 11.49 -1.55
N VAL A 49 1.22 11.80 -2.85
CA VAL A 49 1.35 10.80 -3.93
C VAL A 49 2.56 9.87 -3.72
N GLY A 50 3.70 10.39 -3.28
CA GLY A 50 4.90 9.57 -3.04
C GLY A 50 4.70 8.43 -2.02
N TYR A 51 3.77 8.57 -1.08
CA TYR A 51 3.42 7.46 -0.16
C TYR A 51 2.62 6.37 -0.86
N ALA A 52 1.69 6.76 -1.74
CA ALA A 52 0.92 5.82 -2.54
C ALA A 52 1.85 5.07 -3.51
N GLU A 53 2.81 5.77 -4.12
CA GLU A 53 3.82 5.19 -5.00
C GLU A 53 4.73 4.22 -4.24
N ALA A 54 5.27 4.64 -3.09
CA ALA A 54 6.10 3.77 -2.26
C ALA A 54 5.33 2.52 -1.79
N ALA A 55 4.04 2.65 -1.47
CA ALA A 55 3.17 1.51 -1.15
C ALA A 55 2.98 0.57 -2.34
N PHE A 56 2.69 1.12 -3.52
CA PHE A 56 2.55 0.35 -4.75
C PHE A 56 3.83 -0.41 -5.11
N LEU A 57 4.97 0.28 -5.11
CA LEU A 57 6.29 -0.32 -5.36
C LEU A 57 6.72 -1.33 -4.29
N SER A 58 6.10 -1.29 -3.11
CA SER A 58 6.28 -2.29 -2.04
C SER A 58 5.35 -3.50 -2.19
N GLY A 59 4.45 -3.51 -3.18
CA GLY A 59 3.54 -4.61 -3.49
C GLY A 59 2.10 -4.45 -2.99
N LEU A 60 1.75 -3.31 -2.38
CA LEU A 60 0.36 -3.03 -1.98
C LEU A 60 -0.43 -2.49 -3.18
N LYS A 61 -1.39 -3.29 -3.68
CA LYS A 61 -2.14 -2.99 -4.91
C LYS A 61 -3.43 -2.23 -4.66
N ASP A 62 -4.10 -2.51 -3.54
CA ASP A 62 -5.39 -1.92 -3.23
C ASP A 62 -5.22 -0.74 -2.29
N LEU A 63 -5.51 0.47 -2.79
CA LEU A 63 -5.47 1.72 -2.02
C LEU A 63 -6.88 2.35 -1.94
N GLY A 64 -7.18 2.91 -0.77
CA GLY A 64 -8.48 3.50 -0.45
C GLY A 64 -8.41 5.00 -0.20
N GLU A 65 -9.20 5.76 -0.98
CA GLU A 65 -9.34 7.21 -0.88
C GLU A 65 -10.75 7.63 -0.50
N ASN A 66 -10.85 8.68 0.32
CA ASN A 66 -12.14 9.24 0.73
C ASN A 66 -12.60 10.38 -0.20
N ARG A 67 -11.70 10.97 -1.00
CA ARG A 67 -11.96 12.18 -1.79
C ARG A 67 -11.35 12.04 -3.18
N VAL A 68 -12.16 12.30 -4.22
CA VAL A 68 -11.72 12.17 -5.62
C VAL A 68 -10.55 13.09 -5.96
N GLN A 69 -10.47 14.28 -5.36
CA GLN A 69 -9.39 15.23 -5.59
C GLN A 69 -8.03 14.72 -5.09
N GLU A 70 -8.02 13.88 -4.07
CA GLU A 70 -6.81 13.21 -3.57
C GLU A 70 -6.50 11.94 -4.37
N LEU A 71 -7.52 11.29 -4.93
CA LEU A 71 -7.40 10.08 -5.75
C LEU A 71 -6.76 10.36 -7.11
N LEU A 72 -7.26 11.33 -7.86
CA LEU A 72 -6.85 11.59 -9.25
C LEU A 72 -5.33 11.69 -9.45
N PRO A 73 -4.56 12.50 -8.69
CA PRO A 73 -3.11 12.57 -8.88
C PRO A 73 -2.39 11.29 -8.48
N LYS A 74 -2.96 10.47 -7.59
CA LYS A 74 -2.40 9.15 -7.24
C LYS A 74 -2.65 8.14 -8.35
N GLU A 75 -3.86 8.13 -8.89
CA GLU A 75 -4.25 7.27 -10.02
C GLU A 75 -3.38 7.55 -11.26
N GLU A 76 -3.22 8.82 -11.64
CA GLU A 76 -2.34 9.23 -12.74
C GLU A 76 -0.93 8.70 -12.54
N ARG A 77 -0.36 8.89 -11.34
CA ARG A 77 0.98 8.40 -11.02
C ARG A 77 1.09 6.87 -11.09
N MET A 78 0.08 6.12 -10.63
CA MET A 78 0.11 4.66 -10.74
C MET A 78 0.03 4.20 -12.20
N GLY A 79 -0.76 4.90 -13.03
CA GLY A 79 -0.82 4.63 -14.47
C GLY A 79 0.53 4.79 -15.16
N GLU A 80 1.33 5.80 -14.77
CA GLU A 80 2.70 5.98 -15.27
C GLU A 80 3.64 4.82 -14.88
N LEU A 81 3.41 4.20 -13.72
CA LEU A 81 4.22 3.08 -13.21
C LEU A 81 3.80 1.72 -13.80
N GLY A 82 2.78 1.68 -14.67
CA GLY A 82 2.32 0.48 -15.35
C GLY A 82 1.22 -0.28 -14.63
N LEU A 83 0.37 0.43 -13.88
CA LEU A 83 -0.91 -0.06 -13.35
C LEU A 83 -2.05 0.23 -14.34
#